data_AF-A0A960MGQ3-F1
#
_entry.id   AF-A0A960MGQ3-F1
#
_cell.length_a   1.000
_cell.length_b   1.000
_cell.length_c   1.000
_cell.angle_alpha   90.00
_cell.angle_beta   90.00
_cell.angle_gamma   90.00
#
_symmetry.space_group_name_H-M   'P 1'
#
loop_
_entity.id
_entity.type
_entity.pdbx_description
1 polymer ?
#
loop_
_entity_poly.entity_id
_entity_poly.type
_entity_poly.pdbx_seq_one_letter_code
_entity_poly.pdbx_strand_id
1 'polypeptide(L)'
;ESCETAKAKAVADVASRLFGVSVGADAVIDESLQRATDDSLSIQDIKSDLPAVLTSDFSGDLTDEILRTHPLAVWTELAIGLKDGQKLQRQDPIPFREAVDKLANESHVATEICRTALVQFLTRSSLPETERGGTGSGAFLAFKLHRFISGAGEVFTTLTFRPRRVLFEGQLEDPEAPGNRLYPTRFCRRCGQEVHVVLKTQDGEGLRFLPRNIDDTPREDVEGDIAGYLVPVGDNDPEYQFTGEIESYPEDWKETYKGIERLRSNRKKRMLERLSIGADGRYAANGAPFWFIPGKFGFCPCCHDQPVPSMRERTKLAGLSGEGRSSATTLLVSTALEWMNGADSLLPPEKRKLLGFTDNRQDAALQAGHFNDFLFVGLLRGAILRAVLEAGSDGLSEYEFGLRVSRALGLSKDKKKTLVHWMLDPAVSAVGREDAQLALGRVLAHRVWIDLRRGWRLANPSLAELQLLRVRFVGLDDAAADTDTILAAIPGLADKSDDERRGVLETILTFLLQGLAVNSESLDRTVLDGVAQRSRGFLRAPWAIDPKEQVRGNTTFLLQAPGKEYVGLREEQTLLRGGVSSRLGRLINRQSVIGMRLKRDEFESA
;
A
#
# COMPACT_ATOMS: atom_id res chain seq x y z
N GLU A 1 18.02 -18.99 -44.89
CA GLU A 1 16.66 -18.61 -44.45
C GLU A 1 16.70 -17.17 -44.00
N SER A 2 15.75 -16.32 -44.43
CA SER A 2 15.75 -14.91 -44.05
C SER A 2 15.43 -14.77 -42.56
N CYS A 3 16.00 -13.74 -41.91
CA CYS A 3 15.74 -13.43 -40.49
C CYS A 3 14.24 -13.31 -40.17
N GLU A 4 13.43 -12.87 -41.14
CA GLU A 4 11.96 -12.79 -41.05
C GLU A 4 11.29 -14.16 -40.94
N THR A 5 11.67 -15.15 -41.77
CA THR A 5 11.16 -16.52 -41.66
C THR A 5 11.50 -17.16 -40.31
N ALA A 6 12.64 -16.80 -39.70
CA ALA A 6 13.01 -17.28 -38.37
C ALA A 6 12.17 -16.64 -37.26
N LYS A 7 11.89 -15.33 -37.32
CA LYS A 7 11.00 -14.64 -36.36
C LYS A 7 9.56 -15.16 -36.42
N ALA A 8 8.98 -15.22 -37.63
CA ALA A 8 7.63 -15.72 -37.83
C ALA A 8 7.48 -17.17 -37.33
N LYS A 9 8.48 -18.02 -37.60
CA LYS A 9 8.51 -19.40 -37.09
C LYS A 9 8.59 -19.44 -35.56
N ALA A 10 9.43 -18.62 -34.93
CA ALA A 10 9.51 -18.56 -33.47
C ALA A 10 8.18 -18.11 -32.83
N VAL A 11 7.53 -17.11 -33.40
CA VAL A 11 6.20 -16.66 -32.94
C VAL A 11 5.16 -17.76 -33.11
N ALA A 12 5.15 -18.43 -34.27
CA ALA A 12 4.24 -19.53 -34.56
C ALA A 12 4.44 -20.73 -33.63
N ASP A 13 5.70 -21.07 -33.29
CA ASP A 13 6.03 -22.14 -32.34
C ASP A 13 5.54 -21.81 -30.93
N VAL A 14 5.71 -20.55 -30.49
CA VAL A 14 5.22 -20.08 -29.20
C VAL A 14 3.69 -20.08 -29.16
N ALA A 15 3.04 -19.53 -30.19
CA ALA A 15 1.58 -19.53 -30.31
C ALA A 15 1.02 -20.96 -30.31
N SER A 16 1.68 -21.88 -31.02
CA SER A 16 1.26 -23.28 -31.07
C SER A 16 1.32 -23.96 -29.71
N ARG A 17 2.38 -23.68 -28.94
CA ARG A 17 2.50 -24.16 -27.55
C ARG A 17 1.48 -23.53 -26.63
N LEU A 18 1.20 -22.23 -26.78
CA LEU A 18 0.29 -21.49 -25.92
C LEU A 18 -1.17 -21.89 -26.13
N PHE A 19 -1.58 -22.09 -27.38
CA PHE A 19 -2.96 -22.38 -27.76
C PHE A 19 -3.25 -23.88 -27.97
N GLY A 20 -2.23 -24.73 -27.99
CA GLY A 20 -2.37 -26.18 -28.16
C GLY A 20 -2.86 -26.59 -29.56
N VAL A 21 -2.71 -25.72 -30.55
CA VAL A 21 -3.08 -25.95 -31.96
C VAL A 21 -1.89 -25.60 -32.85
N SER A 22 -1.69 -26.31 -33.96
CA SER A 22 -0.61 -25.99 -34.88
C SER A 22 -0.90 -24.66 -35.59
N VAL A 23 -0.06 -23.66 -35.34
CA VAL A 23 -0.05 -22.37 -36.04
C VAL A 23 1.14 -22.36 -37.00
N GLY A 24 0.90 -22.14 -38.28
CA GLY A 24 1.96 -22.02 -39.29
C GLY A 24 2.60 -20.62 -39.29
N ALA A 25 3.85 -20.51 -39.75
CA ALA A 25 4.54 -19.22 -39.87
C ALA A 25 3.87 -18.27 -40.87
N ASP A 26 3.12 -18.81 -41.82
CA ASP A 26 2.27 -18.09 -42.79
C ASP A 26 1.06 -17.42 -42.14
N ALA A 27 0.63 -17.89 -40.96
CA ALA A 27 -0.43 -17.25 -40.18
C ALA A 27 0.08 -16.06 -39.34
N VAL A 28 1.40 -15.82 -39.29
CA VAL A 28 1.98 -14.69 -38.57
C VAL A 28 1.98 -13.47 -39.48
N ILE A 29 1.08 -12.54 -39.20
CA ILE A 29 1.01 -11.25 -39.88
C ILE A 29 1.95 -10.29 -39.17
N ASP A 30 2.97 -9.83 -39.89
CA ASP A 30 3.88 -8.77 -39.43
C ASP A 30 3.36 -7.38 -39.84
N GLU A 31 3.90 -6.33 -39.24
CA GLU A 31 3.54 -4.97 -39.62
C GLU A 31 4.14 -4.55 -40.97
N SER A 32 3.42 -3.73 -41.73
CA SER A 32 3.93 -3.02 -42.89
C SER A 32 4.00 -1.54 -42.56
N LEU A 33 5.17 -0.95 -42.73
CA LEU A 33 5.44 0.44 -42.39
C LEU A 33 5.49 1.29 -43.65
N GLN A 34 5.02 2.53 -43.54
CA GLN A 34 5.17 3.58 -44.54
C GLN A 34 5.60 4.86 -43.81
N ARG A 35 6.45 5.66 -44.46
CA ARG A 35 6.82 6.98 -43.92
C ARG A 35 5.61 7.92 -43.94
N ALA A 36 5.47 8.70 -42.87
CA ALA A 36 4.58 9.83 -42.80
C ALA A 36 5.19 11.05 -43.51
N THR A 37 6.52 11.20 -43.42
CA THR A 37 7.28 12.28 -44.07
C THR A 37 7.60 11.96 -45.52
N ASP A 38 8.02 12.97 -46.28
CA ASP A 38 8.37 12.84 -47.70
C ASP A 38 9.53 11.84 -47.92
N ASP A 39 9.27 10.79 -48.69
CA ASP A 39 10.23 9.73 -49.02
C ASP A 39 11.51 10.25 -49.70
N SER A 40 11.47 11.43 -50.32
CA SER A 40 12.63 12.05 -50.97
C SER A 40 13.61 12.75 -50.03
N LEU A 41 13.20 13.03 -48.78
CA LEU A 41 14.02 13.73 -47.80
C LEU A 41 14.80 12.74 -46.92
N SER A 42 16.09 13.00 -46.74
CA SER A 42 16.98 12.30 -45.82
C SER A 42 17.39 13.18 -44.63
N ILE A 43 17.98 12.58 -43.60
CA ILE A 43 18.56 13.32 -42.46
C ILE A 43 19.61 14.34 -42.93
N GLN A 44 20.35 14.02 -43.99
CA GLN A 44 21.41 14.89 -44.50
C GLN A 44 20.84 16.17 -45.13
N ASP A 45 19.68 16.08 -45.77
CA ASP A 45 19.03 17.19 -46.47
C ASP A 45 18.43 18.21 -45.49
N ILE A 46 17.94 17.74 -44.33
CA ILE A 46 17.30 18.59 -43.32
C ILE A 46 18.27 19.13 -42.26
N LYS A 47 19.52 18.66 -42.26
CA LYS A 47 20.48 18.92 -41.17
C LYS A 47 20.81 20.40 -40.99
N SER A 48 20.90 21.16 -42.09
CA SER A 48 21.15 22.61 -42.07
C SER A 48 20.01 23.41 -41.44
N ASP A 49 18.79 22.86 -41.46
CA ASP A 49 17.57 23.59 -41.11
C ASP A 49 17.13 23.31 -39.66
N LEU A 50 17.65 22.22 -39.06
CA LEU A 50 17.40 21.86 -37.66
C LEU A 50 17.67 23.01 -36.67
N PRO A 51 18.77 23.78 -36.73
CA PRO A 51 19.04 24.83 -35.74
C PRO A 51 17.97 25.93 -35.71
N ALA A 52 17.47 26.32 -36.87
CA ALA A 52 16.43 27.35 -36.99
C ALA A 52 15.09 26.85 -36.43
N VAL A 53 14.74 25.59 -36.74
CA VAL A 53 13.49 24.98 -36.25
C VAL A 53 13.53 24.78 -34.73
N LEU A 54 14.64 24.32 -34.17
CA LEU A 54 14.78 24.06 -32.73
C LEU A 54 14.76 25.33 -31.88
N THR A 55 15.08 26.48 -32.46
CA THR A 55 15.04 27.79 -31.78
C THR A 55 13.77 28.59 -32.08
N SER A 56 12.93 28.09 -32.99
CA SER A 56 11.62 28.68 -33.30
C SER A 56 10.54 28.24 -32.30
N ASP A 57 9.48 29.04 -32.20
CA ASP A 57 8.32 28.71 -31.38
C ASP A 57 7.29 27.93 -32.21
N PHE A 58 6.76 26.83 -31.67
CA PHE A 58 5.78 25.94 -32.34
C PHE A 58 4.34 26.48 -32.30
N SER A 59 4.18 27.81 -32.25
CA SER A 59 2.90 28.50 -32.06
C SER A 59 2.07 28.62 -33.35
N GLY A 60 2.64 28.30 -34.51
CA GLY A 60 1.93 28.26 -35.79
C GLY A 60 1.12 26.99 -36.05
N ASP A 61 0.41 26.99 -37.17
CA ASP A 61 -0.26 25.81 -37.72
C ASP A 61 0.80 24.78 -38.17
N LEU A 62 0.57 23.53 -37.82
CA LEU A 62 1.42 22.38 -38.15
C LEU A 62 0.54 21.31 -38.80
N THR A 63 -0.05 21.63 -39.95
CA THR A 63 -0.86 20.66 -40.73
C THR A 63 -0.02 19.47 -41.19
N ASP A 64 -0.65 18.38 -41.61
CA ASP A 64 0.05 17.19 -42.09
C ASP A 64 0.86 17.49 -43.36
N GLU A 65 0.40 18.43 -44.19
CA GLU A 65 1.13 18.93 -45.36
C GLU A 65 2.45 19.62 -44.95
N ILE A 66 2.41 20.47 -43.92
CA ILE A 66 3.61 21.13 -43.38
C ILE A 66 4.54 20.10 -42.73
N LEU A 67 3.98 19.20 -41.91
CA LEU A 67 4.77 18.21 -41.17
C LEU A 67 5.44 17.18 -42.09
N ARG A 68 4.88 16.92 -43.27
CA ARG A 68 5.47 16.03 -44.29
C ARG A 68 6.89 16.41 -44.68
N THR A 69 7.19 17.71 -44.71
CA THR A 69 8.51 18.24 -45.08
C THR A 69 9.23 18.93 -43.91
N HIS A 70 8.65 18.93 -42.71
CA HIS A 70 9.20 19.65 -41.56
C HIS A 70 10.51 18.99 -41.08
N PRO A 71 11.64 19.73 -40.95
CA PRO A 71 12.95 19.16 -40.62
C PRO A 71 12.96 18.28 -39.37
N LEU A 72 12.29 18.73 -38.29
CA LEU A 72 12.22 17.96 -37.06
C LEU A 72 11.32 16.72 -37.17
N ALA A 73 10.32 16.73 -38.06
CA ALA A 73 9.47 15.57 -38.31
C ALA A 73 10.23 14.49 -39.07
N VAL A 74 10.95 14.89 -40.13
CA VAL A 74 11.84 14.01 -40.92
C VAL A 74 12.93 13.43 -40.01
N TRP A 75 13.56 14.27 -39.18
CA TRP A 75 14.54 13.82 -38.22
C TRP A 75 13.96 12.83 -37.20
N THR A 76 12.79 13.14 -36.61
CA THR A 76 12.14 12.26 -35.63
C THR A 76 11.80 10.91 -36.25
N GLU A 77 11.26 10.90 -37.47
CA GLU A 77 10.91 9.67 -38.16
C GLU A 77 12.16 8.84 -38.51
N LEU A 78 13.20 9.44 -39.10
CA LEU A 78 14.36 8.69 -39.60
C LEU A 78 15.43 8.40 -38.53
N ALA A 79 15.57 9.25 -37.52
CA ALA A 79 16.62 9.11 -36.51
C ALA A 79 16.20 8.23 -35.32
N ILE A 80 14.89 8.23 -34.98
CA ILE A 80 14.35 7.52 -33.81
C ILE A 80 13.10 6.68 -34.09
N GLY A 81 12.42 6.84 -35.23
CA GLY A 81 11.20 6.11 -35.57
C GLY A 81 11.44 4.87 -36.42
N LEU A 82 12.06 5.05 -37.58
CA LEU A 82 12.23 4.09 -38.66
C LEU A 82 13.69 3.96 -39.05
N LYS A 83 14.09 2.73 -39.36
CA LYS A 83 15.34 2.39 -40.01
C LYS A 83 15.04 2.25 -41.50
N ASP A 84 15.55 3.21 -42.26
CA ASP A 84 15.38 3.23 -43.71
C ASP A 84 16.40 2.31 -44.38
N GLY A 85 15.90 1.30 -45.09
CA GLY A 85 16.68 0.21 -45.69
C GLY A 85 15.88 -0.43 -46.82
N GLN A 86 16.25 -1.63 -47.27
CA GLN A 86 15.47 -2.33 -48.33
C GLN A 86 13.99 -2.55 -47.96
N LYS A 87 13.71 -2.65 -46.65
CA LYS A 87 12.38 -2.59 -46.07
C LYS A 87 12.43 -1.67 -44.85
N LEU A 88 11.37 -0.89 -44.64
CA LEU A 88 11.20 -0.09 -43.45
C LEU A 88 11.05 -1.00 -42.22
N GLN A 89 11.83 -0.71 -41.18
CA GLN A 89 11.75 -1.37 -39.88
C GLN A 89 11.71 -0.31 -38.78
N ARG A 90 11.13 -0.62 -37.61
CA ARG A 90 11.22 0.29 -36.46
C ARG A 90 12.66 0.40 -35.96
N GLN A 91 13.07 1.58 -35.51
CA GLN A 91 14.31 1.72 -34.75
C GLN A 91 14.22 1.01 -33.40
N ASP A 92 15.38 0.63 -32.87
CA ASP A 92 15.48 0.16 -31.49
C ASP A 92 15.13 1.32 -30.54
N PRO A 93 14.26 1.09 -29.53
CA PRO A 93 13.85 2.15 -28.62
C PRO A 93 15.04 2.63 -27.78
N ILE A 94 15.26 3.95 -27.76
CA ILE A 94 16.32 4.59 -26.99
C ILE A 94 15.75 5.43 -25.84
N PRO A 95 16.50 5.61 -24.73
CA PRO A 95 16.14 6.57 -23.69
C PRO A 95 15.97 7.99 -24.26
N PHE A 96 14.97 8.73 -23.79
CA PHE A 96 14.69 10.08 -24.28
C PHE A 96 15.91 11.02 -24.19
N ARG A 97 16.74 10.89 -23.14
CA ARG A 97 17.98 11.65 -22.99
C ARG A 97 18.95 11.42 -24.17
N GLU A 98 19.06 10.18 -24.64
CA GLU A 98 19.97 9.82 -25.73
C GLU A 98 19.45 10.33 -27.08
N ALA A 99 18.12 10.38 -27.27
CA ALA A 99 17.51 11.03 -28.42
C ALA A 99 17.83 12.54 -28.44
N VAL A 100 17.74 13.21 -27.29
CA VAL A 100 18.09 14.64 -27.16
C VAL A 100 19.58 14.86 -27.42
N ASP A 101 20.47 14.02 -26.87
CA ASP A 101 21.91 14.12 -27.09
C ASP A 101 22.26 13.93 -28.58
N LYS A 102 21.59 12.97 -29.25
CA LYS A 102 21.73 12.76 -30.70
C LYS A 102 21.29 13.98 -31.50
N LEU A 103 20.13 14.57 -31.16
CA LEU A 103 19.62 15.78 -31.78
C LEU A 103 20.56 16.98 -31.59
N ALA A 104 21.09 17.16 -30.39
CA ALA A 104 22.06 18.22 -30.07
C ALA A 104 23.36 18.05 -30.86
N ASN A 105 23.88 16.83 -30.96
CA ASN A 105 25.09 16.54 -31.74
C ASN A 105 24.90 16.76 -33.24
N GLU A 106 23.73 16.44 -33.80
CA GLU A 106 23.45 16.59 -35.22
C GLU A 106 23.09 18.03 -35.62
N SER A 107 22.38 18.76 -34.75
CA SER A 107 21.99 20.16 -34.99
C SER A 107 23.03 21.19 -34.51
N HIS A 108 23.98 20.80 -33.66
CA HIS A 108 24.91 21.71 -32.98
C HIS A 108 24.21 22.77 -32.09
N VAL A 109 22.98 22.48 -31.63
CA VAL A 109 22.21 23.31 -30.69
C VAL A 109 22.36 22.76 -29.27
N ALA A 110 22.28 23.64 -28.25
CA ALA A 110 22.38 23.25 -26.84
C ALA A 110 21.32 22.22 -26.43
N THR A 111 21.73 21.21 -25.64
CA THR A 111 20.91 20.06 -25.21
C THR A 111 19.57 20.46 -24.61
N GLU A 112 19.51 21.51 -23.78
CA GLU A 112 18.25 21.96 -23.15
C GLU A 112 17.26 22.58 -24.14
N ILE A 113 17.74 23.25 -25.18
CA ILE A 113 16.89 23.79 -26.25
C ILE A 113 16.32 22.62 -27.06
N CYS A 114 17.18 21.67 -27.46
CA CYS A 114 16.77 20.44 -28.14
C CYS A 114 15.73 19.66 -27.33
N ARG A 115 15.93 19.55 -26.02
CA ARG A 115 15.00 18.89 -25.09
C ARG A 115 13.63 19.55 -25.13
N THR A 116 13.60 20.87 -24.99
CA THR A 116 12.36 21.65 -24.94
C THR A 116 11.61 21.57 -26.26
N ALA A 117 12.32 21.80 -27.37
CA ALA A 117 11.75 21.75 -28.72
C ALA A 117 11.22 20.35 -29.07
N LEU A 118 11.96 19.29 -28.75
CA LEU A 118 11.53 17.92 -29.03
C LEU A 118 10.30 17.52 -28.21
N VAL A 119 10.22 17.94 -26.92
CA VAL A 119 9.01 17.71 -26.11
C VAL A 119 7.81 18.44 -26.70
N GLN A 120 7.95 19.72 -27.05
CA GLN A 120 6.88 20.51 -27.66
C GLN A 120 6.43 19.90 -28.99
N PHE A 121 7.37 19.53 -29.85
CA PHE A 121 7.11 18.91 -31.14
C PHE A 121 6.40 17.56 -31.03
N LEU A 122 6.89 16.63 -30.19
CA LEU A 122 6.26 15.34 -29.98
C LEU A 122 4.85 15.50 -29.41
N THR A 123 4.67 16.45 -28.48
CA THR A 123 3.35 16.74 -27.90
C THR A 123 2.39 17.26 -28.98
N ARG A 124 2.80 18.26 -29.77
CA ARG A 124 1.97 18.83 -30.85
C ARG A 124 1.66 17.79 -31.94
N SER A 125 2.67 17.09 -32.45
CA SER A 125 2.51 16.10 -33.54
C SER A 125 1.64 14.89 -33.17
N SER A 126 1.48 14.62 -31.86
CA SER A 126 0.59 13.58 -31.33
C SER A 126 -0.89 13.99 -31.28
N LEU A 127 -1.20 15.27 -31.47
CA LEU A 127 -2.58 15.77 -31.52
C LEU A 127 -3.22 15.53 -32.89
N PRO A 128 -4.56 15.37 -32.94
CA PRO A 128 -5.31 15.41 -34.20
C PRO A 128 -4.95 16.65 -35.03
N GLU A 129 -4.92 16.51 -36.35
CA GLU A 129 -4.64 17.65 -37.25
C GLU A 129 -5.59 18.83 -37.04
N THR A 130 -6.86 18.58 -36.66
CA THR A 130 -7.83 19.61 -36.28
C THR A 130 -7.36 20.52 -35.14
N GLU A 131 -6.45 20.06 -34.28
CA GLU A 131 -5.85 20.85 -33.18
C GLU A 131 -4.50 21.48 -33.57
N ARG A 132 -4.04 21.21 -34.79
CA ARG A 132 -2.81 21.75 -35.39
C ARG A 132 -3.08 22.68 -36.58
N GLY A 133 -4.33 23.04 -36.85
CA GLY A 133 -4.71 23.98 -37.93
C GLY A 133 -5.24 23.32 -39.22
N GLY A 134 -5.40 22.00 -39.25
CA GLY A 134 -5.92 21.26 -40.41
C GLY A 134 -7.31 20.65 -40.19
N THR A 135 -7.63 19.59 -40.94
CA THR A 135 -8.97 18.96 -40.93
C THR A 135 -8.99 17.48 -40.57
N GLY A 136 -7.84 16.82 -40.55
CA GLY A 136 -7.69 15.41 -40.21
C GLY A 136 -7.91 15.10 -38.74
N SER A 137 -8.48 13.93 -38.47
CA SER A 137 -8.75 13.43 -37.11
C SER A 137 -7.61 12.62 -36.50
N GLY A 138 -6.50 12.44 -37.23
CA GLY A 138 -5.36 11.62 -36.84
C GLY A 138 -4.16 12.43 -36.34
N ALA A 139 -3.33 11.79 -35.53
CA ALA A 139 -2.00 12.31 -35.21
C ALA A 139 -1.07 12.11 -36.42
N PHE A 140 -0.14 13.04 -36.64
CA PHE A 140 0.85 12.91 -37.72
C PHE A 140 1.90 11.85 -37.38
N LEU A 141 2.44 11.88 -36.15
CA LEU A 141 3.34 10.88 -35.61
C LEU A 141 2.80 10.35 -34.28
N ALA A 142 2.55 9.03 -34.22
CA ALA A 142 2.21 8.34 -32.98
C ALA A 142 3.45 7.66 -32.42
N PHE A 143 4.01 8.20 -31.33
CA PHE A 143 5.16 7.60 -30.65
C PHE A 143 4.73 6.73 -29.48
N LYS A 144 5.53 5.71 -29.19
CA LYS A 144 5.32 4.81 -28.05
C LYS A 144 6.27 5.19 -26.92
N LEU A 145 5.73 5.72 -25.84
CA LEU A 145 6.51 5.99 -24.64
C LEU A 145 6.57 4.73 -23.75
N HIS A 146 7.79 4.22 -23.57
CA HIS A 146 8.06 3.16 -22.60
C HIS A 146 8.43 3.78 -21.25
N ARG A 147 7.52 3.69 -20.27
CA ARG A 147 7.78 4.12 -18.91
C ARG A 147 7.93 2.91 -17.99
N PHE A 148 9.11 2.79 -17.39
CA PHE A 148 9.37 1.81 -16.34
C PHE A 148 9.16 2.46 -14.99
N ILE A 149 8.34 1.83 -14.14
CA ILE A 149 8.05 2.31 -12.79
C ILE A 149 8.52 1.23 -11.82
N SER A 150 9.54 1.56 -11.04
CA SER A 150 10.02 0.74 -9.93
C SER A 150 9.45 1.26 -8.60
N GLY A 151 9.25 0.37 -7.63
CA GLY A 151 8.94 0.78 -6.26
C GLY A 151 10.17 1.42 -5.59
N ALA A 152 9.95 2.17 -4.51
CA ALA A 152 10.99 2.92 -3.79
C ALA A 152 12.11 2.09 -3.13
N GLY A 153 12.16 0.77 -3.36
CA GLY A 153 13.23 -0.11 -2.91
C GLY A 153 13.37 -0.20 -1.39
N GLU A 154 14.60 -0.47 -0.96
CA GLU A 154 15.02 -0.44 0.45
C GLU A 154 15.89 0.80 0.70
N VAL A 155 15.92 1.24 1.96
CA VAL A 155 16.86 2.25 2.40
C VAL A 155 18.11 1.58 2.92
N PHE A 156 19.25 2.13 2.55
CA PHE A 156 20.54 1.70 3.01
C PHE A 156 21.23 2.85 3.74
N THR A 157 21.76 2.56 4.93
CA THR A 157 22.59 3.50 5.70
C THR A 157 23.83 2.80 6.22
N THR A 158 24.86 3.58 6.54
CA THR A 158 26.04 3.10 7.26
C THR A 158 25.76 2.99 8.76
N LEU A 159 26.63 2.29 9.50
CA LEU A 159 26.57 2.20 10.97
C LEU A 159 27.43 3.29 11.67
N THR A 160 27.81 4.36 10.98
CA THR A 160 28.66 5.44 11.53
C THR A 160 27.89 6.33 12.51
N PHE A 161 28.56 7.28 13.16
CA PHE A 161 27.86 8.38 13.84
C PHE A 161 27.08 9.23 12.85
N ARG A 162 26.07 9.96 13.34
CA ARG A 162 25.32 10.93 12.52
C ARG A 162 26.21 12.17 12.24
N PRO A 163 26.04 12.84 11.09
CA PRO A 163 25.13 12.53 9.98
C PRO A 163 25.60 11.33 9.14
N ARG A 164 24.66 10.59 8.56
CA ARG A 164 24.92 9.41 7.70
C ARG A 164 24.39 9.66 6.30
N ARG A 165 25.03 9.03 5.32
CA ARG A 165 24.48 8.97 3.97
C ARG A 165 23.32 7.98 3.93
N VAL A 166 22.28 8.36 3.19
CA VAL A 166 21.09 7.54 2.93
C VAL A 166 21.06 7.24 1.44
N LEU A 167 21.03 5.95 1.09
CA LEU A 167 21.02 5.47 -0.29
C LEU A 167 19.77 4.61 -0.53
N PHE A 168 19.24 4.68 -1.74
CA PHE A 168 18.05 3.91 -2.18
C PHE A 168 18.44 2.74 -3.09
N GLU A 169 19.71 2.67 -3.48
CA GLU A 169 20.26 1.61 -4.30
C GLU A 169 21.14 0.71 -3.43
N GLY A 170 20.89 -0.59 -3.49
CA GLY A 170 21.68 -1.57 -2.76
C GLY A 170 23.08 -1.67 -3.33
N GLN A 171 24.06 -1.14 -2.59
CA GLN A 171 25.48 -1.36 -2.84
C GLN A 171 26.11 -2.03 -1.62
N LEU A 172 27.33 -2.56 -1.76
CA LEU A 172 28.04 -3.19 -0.64
C LEU A 172 28.54 -2.14 0.37
N GLU A 173 29.01 -1.00 -0.13
CA GLU A 173 29.65 0.07 0.62
C GLU A 173 29.19 1.44 0.09
N ASP A 174 29.43 2.49 0.87
CA ASP A 174 29.19 3.87 0.43
C ASP A 174 30.16 4.24 -0.72
N PRO A 175 29.66 4.66 -1.91
CA PRO A 175 30.49 5.08 -3.03
C PRO A 175 31.51 6.19 -2.68
N GLU A 176 31.18 7.06 -1.72
CA GLU A 176 32.04 8.18 -1.31
C GLU A 176 32.90 7.83 -0.09
N ALA A 177 32.68 6.67 0.54
CA ALA A 177 33.48 6.21 1.67
C ALA A 177 33.68 4.68 1.63
N PRO A 178 34.57 4.19 0.74
CA PRO A 178 34.91 2.77 0.67
C PRO A 178 35.33 2.21 2.04
N GLY A 179 34.87 1.01 2.35
CA GLY A 179 34.98 0.37 3.67
C GLY A 179 33.79 0.63 4.61
N ASN A 180 32.98 1.66 4.36
CA ASN A 180 31.75 1.89 5.12
C ASN A 180 30.62 1.05 4.53
N ARG A 181 30.25 -0.03 5.22
CA ARG A 181 29.24 -0.97 4.74
C ARG A 181 27.82 -0.38 4.83
N LEU A 182 27.00 -0.72 3.85
CA LEU A 182 25.60 -0.34 3.79
C LEU A 182 24.68 -1.43 4.35
N TYR A 183 23.67 -1.00 5.10
CA TYR A 183 22.74 -1.89 5.79
C TYR A 183 21.29 -1.58 5.42
N PRO A 184 20.50 -2.60 5.05
CA PRO A 184 19.06 -2.46 4.92
C PRO A 184 18.47 -1.92 6.21
N THR A 185 17.84 -0.76 6.11
CA THR A 185 17.35 0.02 7.25
C THR A 185 15.84 0.09 7.20
N ARG A 186 15.22 -0.29 8.30
CA ARG A 186 13.79 -0.31 8.53
C ARG A 186 13.46 0.59 9.71
N PHE A 187 12.17 0.84 9.93
CA PHE A 187 11.71 1.78 10.94
C PHE A 187 10.65 1.14 11.84
N CYS A 188 10.69 1.48 13.13
CA CYS A 188 9.59 1.21 14.02
C CYS A 188 8.32 1.87 13.46
N ARG A 189 7.22 1.12 13.37
CA ARG A 189 5.96 1.63 12.82
C ARG A 189 5.28 2.68 13.69
N ARG A 190 5.66 2.77 14.96
CA ARG A 190 5.07 3.69 15.93
C ARG A 190 5.84 5.00 16.03
N CYS A 191 7.15 4.94 16.27
CA CYS A 191 7.98 6.14 16.48
C CYS A 191 8.98 6.43 15.35
N GLY A 192 9.08 5.58 14.33
CA GLY A 192 10.04 5.79 13.24
C GLY A 192 11.49 5.48 13.58
N GLN A 193 11.81 4.97 14.78
CA GLN A 193 13.17 4.57 15.17
C GLN A 193 13.81 3.64 14.12
N GLU A 194 15.01 3.99 13.67
CA GLU A 194 15.76 3.20 12.69
C GLU A 194 16.22 1.85 13.28
N VAL A 195 16.16 0.81 12.44
CA VAL A 195 16.47 -0.59 12.76
C VAL A 195 17.20 -1.20 11.56
N HIS A 196 18.47 -1.56 11.74
CA HIS A 196 19.29 -2.18 10.69
C HIS A 196 19.15 -3.70 10.75
N VAL A 197 18.90 -4.35 9.61
CA VAL A 197 18.67 -5.80 9.51
C VAL A 197 19.99 -6.51 9.30
N VAL A 198 20.39 -7.36 10.26
CA VAL A 198 21.74 -7.93 10.29
C VAL A 198 21.78 -9.43 10.58
N LEU A 199 22.94 -10.01 10.29
CA LEU A 199 23.42 -11.30 10.73
C LEU A 199 24.68 -11.07 11.58
N LYS A 200 24.66 -11.48 12.85
CA LYS A 200 25.81 -11.47 13.76
C LYS A 200 26.63 -12.74 13.49
N THR A 201 27.84 -12.58 13.00
CA THR A 201 28.80 -13.65 12.67
C THR A 201 30.08 -13.46 13.49
N GLN A 202 30.82 -14.55 13.70
CA GLN A 202 32.15 -14.52 14.31
C GLN A 202 33.16 -15.13 13.32
N ASP A 203 34.14 -14.33 12.93
CA ASP A 203 35.24 -14.74 12.04
C ASP A 203 36.60 -14.70 12.77
N GLY A 204 37.69 -15.01 12.06
CA GLY A 204 39.04 -15.02 12.62
C GLY A 204 39.53 -13.66 13.13
N GLU A 205 38.89 -12.55 12.74
CA GLU A 205 39.18 -11.18 13.18
C GLU A 205 38.19 -10.72 14.28
N GLY A 206 37.24 -11.56 14.68
CA GLY A 206 36.32 -11.32 15.78
C GLY A 206 34.86 -11.16 15.34
N LEU A 207 34.12 -10.35 16.10
CA LEU A 207 32.68 -10.17 15.89
C LEU A 207 32.39 -9.22 14.72
N ARG A 208 31.51 -9.65 13.81
CA ARG A 208 31.09 -8.84 12.66
C ARG A 208 29.58 -8.94 12.40
N PHE A 209 29.01 -7.86 11.90
CA PHE A 209 27.60 -7.74 11.52
C PHE A 209 27.49 -7.55 10.02
N LEU A 210 26.79 -8.47 9.36
CA LEU A 210 26.56 -8.43 7.91
C LEU A 210 25.10 -8.08 7.59
N PRO A 211 24.83 -7.33 6.52
CA PRO A 211 23.47 -7.04 6.09
C PRO A 211 22.74 -8.32 5.71
N ARG A 212 21.44 -8.36 6.02
CA ARG A 212 20.56 -9.52 5.78
C ARG A 212 19.25 -9.06 5.16
N ASN A 213 18.63 -9.90 4.33
CA ASN A 213 17.28 -9.65 3.84
C ASN A 213 16.24 -9.88 4.96
N ILE A 214 15.33 -8.93 5.18
CA ILE A 214 14.28 -9.03 6.21
C ILE A 214 13.36 -10.24 6.04
N ASP A 215 13.21 -10.74 4.80
CA ASP A 215 12.33 -11.86 4.49
C ASP A 215 12.90 -13.19 4.99
N ASP A 216 14.22 -13.25 5.27
CA ASP A 216 14.86 -14.41 5.88
C ASP A 216 14.45 -14.51 7.35
N THR A 217 13.55 -15.43 7.70
CA THR A 217 13.02 -15.46 9.07
C THR A 217 14.10 -15.94 10.06
N PRO A 218 14.38 -15.18 11.15
CA PRO A 218 15.32 -15.61 12.17
C PRO A 218 14.91 -16.96 12.78
N ARG A 219 15.86 -17.91 12.79
CA ARG A 219 15.71 -19.20 13.47
C ARG A 219 16.14 -19.07 14.94
N GLU A 220 15.45 -19.75 15.84
CA GLU A 220 15.60 -19.57 17.29
C GLU A 220 16.73 -20.42 17.90
N ASP A 221 17.26 -21.42 17.17
CA ASP A 221 18.29 -22.36 17.64
C ASP A 221 19.30 -22.69 16.52
N VAL A 222 20.22 -21.77 16.22
CA VAL A 222 21.35 -22.03 15.31
C VAL A 222 22.64 -21.87 16.09
N GLU A 223 23.48 -22.90 16.10
CA GLU A 223 24.89 -22.77 16.50
C GLU A 223 25.63 -22.04 15.38
N GLY A 224 26.21 -20.87 15.68
CA GLY A 224 26.88 -20.02 14.71
C GLY A 224 26.18 -18.68 14.53
N ASP A 225 25.84 -18.33 13.29
CA ASP A 225 25.37 -16.99 12.93
C ASP A 225 23.98 -16.68 13.48
N ILE A 226 23.85 -15.53 14.15
CA ILE A 226 22.60 -15.11 14.82
C ILE A 226 21.96 -14.00 14.00
N ALA A 227 20.83 -14.30 13.36
CA ALA A 227 20.01 -13.28 12.72
C ALA A 227 19.39 -12.34 13.76
N GLY A 228 19.43 -11.04 13.52
CA GLY A 228 18.91 -10.05 14.45
C GLY A 228 18.84 -8.65 13.87
N TYR A 229 18.88 -7.66 14.75
CA TYR A 229 18.73 -6.26 14.41
C TYR A 229 19.69 -5.39 15.20
N LEU A 230 20.19 -4.32 14.59
CA LEU A 230 20.90 -3.25 15.29
C LEU A 230 20.01 -2.01 15.37
N VAL A 231 19.87 -1.46 16.57
CA VAL A 231 19.13 -0.21 16.82
C VAL A 231 20.09 0.76 17.49
N PRO A 232 20.32 1.97 16.94
CA PRO A 232 21.18 2.96 17.60
C PRO A 232 20.70 3.23 19.02
N VAL A 233 21.65 3.40 19.95
CA VAL A 233 21.31 3.86 21.30
C VAL A 233 20.84 5.31 21.21
N GLY A 234 19.89 5.70 22.07
CA GLY A 234 19.16 6.96 21.94
C GLY A 234 19.94 8.28 22.06
N ASP A 235 21.27 8.32 22.20
CA ASP A 235 22.07 9.57 22.26
C ASP A 235 21.45 10.71 23.13
N ASN A 236 20.91 10.37 24.32
CA ASN A 236 20.17 11.28 25.25
C ASN A 236 18.80 11.79 24.75
N ASP A 237 18.19 11.13 23.78
CA ASP A 237 16.82 11.35 23.35
C ASP A 237 15.84 11.05 24.51
N PRO A 238 15.04 12.04 24.96
CA PRO A 238 14.08 11.85 26.05
C PRO A 238 12.95 10.88 25.68
N GLU A 239 12.70 10.64 24.39
CA GLU A 239 11.71 9.66 23.93
C GLU A 239 12.23 8.21 23.99
N TYR A 240 13.55 8.02 24.18
CA TYR A 240 14.18 6.71 24.17
C TYR A 240 14.11 6.02 25.54
N GLN A 241 13.22 5.03 25.66
CA GLN A 241 12.86 4.44 26.95
C GLN A 241 13.84 3.38 27.45
N PHE A 242 14.53 2.67 26.56
CA PHE A 242 15.34 1.51 26.94
C PHE A 242 16.76 1.91 27.37
N THR A 243 17.10 1.62 28.63
CA THR A 243 18.40 1.95 29.23
C THR A 243 19.39 0.77 29.22
N GLY A 244 18.89 -0.45 29.01
CA GLY A 244 19.65 -1.69 29.15
C GLY A 244 19.39 -2.42 30.47
N GLU A 245 18.88 -1.70 31.47
CA GLU A 245 18.53 -2.26 32.77
C GLU A 245 17.26 -3.11 32.69
N ILE A 246 17.16 -4.13 33.57
CA ILE A 246 16.01 -5.04 33.62
C ILE A 246 14.70 -4.26 33.77
N GLU A 247 14.70 -3.20 34.58
CA GLU A 247 13.53 -2.36 34.86
C GLU A 247 12.96 -1.71 33.59
N SER A 248 13.84 -1.36 32.63
CA SER A 248 13.49 -0.73 31.36
C SER A 248 12.89 -1.70 30.33
N TYR A 249 12.86 -3.01 30.59
CA TYR A 249 12.15 -3.94 29.70
C TYR A 249 10.63 -3.82 29.83
N PRO A 250 9.86 -4.12 28.76
CA PRO A 250 8.40 -4.13 28.85
C PRO A 250 7.88 -5.07 29.94
N GLU A 251 6.80 -4.70 30.64
CA GLU A 251 6.23 -5.45 31.77
C GLU A 251 5.94 -6.94 31.47
N ASP A 252 5.63 -7.27 30.21
CA ASP A 252 5.38 -8.64 29.74
C ASP A 252 6.66 -9.49 29.57
N TRP A 253 7.83 -8.87 29.56
CA TRP A 253 9.14 -9.54 29.52
C TRP A 253 9.68 -9.84 30.92
N LYS A 254 9.15 -9.16 31.93
CA LYS A 254 9.56 -9.25 33.33
C LYS A 254 8.67 -10.22 34.11
N GLU A 255 9.22 -10.75 35.19
CA GLU A 255 8.54 -11.47 36.25
C GLU A 255 9.16 -11.10 37.61
N THR A 256 8.35 -11.07 38.65
CA THR A 256 8.84 -10.83 40.02
C THR A 256 8.97 -12.18 40.72
N TYR A 257 10.17 -12.51 41.18
CA TYR A 257 10.42 -13.72 41.95
C TYR A 257 11.06 -13.34 43.28
N LYS A 258 10.39 -13.67 44.40
CA LYS A 258 10.82 -13.31 45.77
C LYS A 258 11.11 -11.81 45.94
N GLY A 259 10.28 -10.96 45.34
CA GLY A 259 10.42 -9.49 45.41
C GLY A 259 11.47 -8.88 44.48
N ILE A 260 12.20 -9.68 43.70
CA ILE A 260 13.20 -9.20 42.74
C ILE A 260 12.64 -9.29 41.32
N GLU A 261 12.68 -8.19 40.57
CA GLU A 261 12.34 -8.18 39.14
C GLU A 261 13.44 -8.88 38.33
N ARG A 262 13.03 -9.77 37.43
CA ARG A 262 13.92 -10.46 36.49
C ARG A 262 13.24 -10.70 35.16
N LEU A 263 14.04 -10.97 34.12
CA LEU A 263 13.50 -11.43 32.84
C LEU A 263 12.96 -12.86 32.94
N ARG A 264 11.81 -13.09 32.29
CA ARG A 264 11.23 -14.42 32.12
C ARG A 264 12.21 -15.37 31.45
N SER A 265 12.23 -16.63 31.87
CA SER A 265 13.20 -17.65 31.38
C SER A 265 13.22 -17.77 29.86
N ASN A 266 12.05 -17.76 29.20
CA ASN A 266 11.90 -17.83 27.75
C ASN A 266 12.33 -16.55 26.99
N ARG A 267 12.63 -15.45 27.70
CA ARG A 267 13.11 -14.19 27.13
C ARG A 267 14.60 -13.94 27.36
N LYS A 268 15.25 -14.72 28.23
CA LYS A 268 16.68 -14.54 28.57
C LYS A 268 17.61 -14.62 27.35
N LYS A 269 17.37 -15.57 26.44
CA LYS A 269 18.12 -15.69 25.17
C LYS A 269 17.91 -14.51 24.21
N ARG A 270 16.92 -13.64 24.49
CA ARG A 270 16.53 -12.49 23.67
C ARG A 270 16.85 -11.15 24.32
N MET A 271 17.73 -11.17 25.31
CA MET A 271 18.24 -9.96 25.96
C MET A 271 18.99 -9.11 24.93
N LEU A 272 18.81 -7.80 25.00
CA LEU A 272 19.52 -6.86 24.15
C LEU A 272 20.97 -6.73 24.61
N GLU A 273 21.90 -6.73 23.66
CA GLU A 273 23.32 -6.53 23.93
C GLU A 273 23.74 -5.13 23.49
N ARG A 274 24.39 -4.36 24.38
CA ARG A 274 24.99 -3.07 24.01
C ARG A 274 26.34 -3.31 23.36
N LEU A 275 26.55 -2.80 22.15
CA LEU A 275 27.77 -2.99 21.38
C LEU A 275 28.23 -1.68 20.74
N SER A 276 29.54 -1.50 20.60
CA SER A 276 30.14 -0.42 19.82
C SER A 276 30.62 -0.97 18.49
N ILE A 277 30.09 -0.43 17.38
CA ILE A 277 30.25 -0.99 16.04
C ILE A 277 30.91 0.02 15.11
N GLY A 278 31.96 -0.41 14.40
CA GLY A 278 32.65 0.36 13.38
C GLY A 278 31.88 0.41 12.06
N ALA A 279 32.34 1.27 11.14
CA ALA A 279 31.67 1.50 9.85
C ALA A 279 31.67 0.27 8.92
N ASP A 280 32.61 -0.66 9.13
CA ASP A 280 32.78 -1.90 8.38
C ASP A 280 31.90 -3.07 8.90
N GLY A 281 31.18 -2.81 9.99
CA GLY A 281 30.33 -3.77 10.69
C GLY A 281 31.03 -4.56 11.79
N ARG A 282 32.31 -4.28 12.11
CA ARG A 282 33.03 -4.99 13.17
C ARG A 282 32.84 -4.33 14.53
N TYR A 283 33.04 -5.09 15.59
CA TYR A 283 33.17 -4.50 16.92
C TYR A 283 34.37 -3.54 16.95
N ALA A 284 34.15 -2.31 17.43
CA ALA A 284 35.19 -1.30 17.56
C ALA A 284 34.98 -0.51 18.86
N ALA A 285 36.03 -0.36 19.68
CA ALA A 285 35.91 0.30 20.98
C ALA A 285 35.43 1.76 20.88
N ASN A 286 35.80 2.45 19.80
CA ASN A 286 35.37 3.81 19.45
C ASN A 286 34.25 3.84 18.37
N GLY A 287 33.59 2.70 18.13
CA GLY A 287 32.48 2.59 17.21
C GLY A 287 31.20 3.26 17.73
N ALA A 288 30.21 3.39 16.85
CA ALA A 288 28.91 3.93 17.23
C ALA A 288 28.12 2.92 18.10
N PRO A 289 27.39 3.40 19.12
CA PRO A 289 26.69 2.52 20.06
C PRO A 289 25.36 2.00 19.48
N PHE A 290 25.16 0.69 19.55
CA PHE A 290 23.93 0.02 19.14
C PHE A 290 23.46 -0.99 20.20
N TRP A 291 22.14 -1.22 20.22
CA TRP A 291 21.54 -2.41 20.78
C TRP A 291 21.41 -3.49 19.72
N PHE A 292 21.94 -4.68 20.00
CA PHE A 292 21.67 -5.87 19.21
C PHE A 292 20.46 -6.61 19.77
N ILE A 293 19.44 -6.80 18.93
CA ILE A 293 18.23 -7.57 19.23
C ILE A 293 18.34 -8.93 18.51
N PRO A 294 18.59 -10.04 19.22
CA PRO A 294 18.72 -11.36 18.60
C PRO A 294 17.36 -11.99 18.27
N GLY A 295 17.33 -12.73 17.16
CA GLY A 295 16.16 -13.47 16.70
C GLY A 295 15.07 -12.56 16.11
N LYS A 296 13.81 -12.93 16.34
CA LYS A 296 12.65 -12.14 15.87
C LYS A 296 12.58 -10.78 16.57
N PHE A 297 12.12 -9.76 15.89
CA PHE A 297 11.92 -8.43 16.48
C PHE A 297 10.85 -8.50 17.57
N GLY A 298 11.21 -8.11 18.78
CA GLY A 298 10.40 -8.27 19.99
C GLY A 298 9.70 -6.99 20.43
N PHE A 299 10.45 -5.90 20.50
CA PHE A 299 9.95 -4.58 20.86
C PHE A 299 10.88 -3.49 20.30
N CYS A 300 10.38 -2.26 20.17
CA CYS A 300 11.20 -1.10 19.86
C CYS A 300 11.88 -0.55 21.12
N PRO A 301 13.22 -0.46 21.20
CA PRO A 301 13.92 0.13 22.35
C PRO A 301 13.61 1.61 22.62
N CYS A 302 13.23 2.36 21.57
CA CYS A 302 12.84 3.76 21.73
C CYS A 302 11.45 3.86 22.39
N CYS A 303 10.39 3.34 21.76
CA CYS A 303 9.00 3.58 22.21
C CYS A 303 8.29 2.39 22.89
N HIS A 304 8.97 1.26 23.08
CA HIS A 304 8.41 0.00 23.62
C HIS A 304 7.21 -0.59 22.86
N ASP A 305 6.98 -0.17 21.61
CA ASP A 305 6.01 -0.83 20.74
C ASP A 305 6.35 -2.32 20.58
N GLN A 306 5.35 -3.19 20.76
CA GLN A 306 5.50 -4.64 20.73
C GLN A 306 4.64 -5.24 19.61
N PRO A 307 5.24 -5.52 18.43
CA PRO A 307 4.53 -6.18 17.35
C PRO A 307 4.05 -7.57 17.75
N VAL A 308 2.92 -8.00 17.17
CA VAL A 308 2.40 -9.36 17.35
C VAL A 308 3.47 -10.40 16.96
N PRO A 309 3.82 -11.35 17.84
CA PRO A 309 4.95 -12.26 17.60
C PRO A 309 4.87 -13.09 16.32
N SER A 310 3.66 -13.49 15.91
CA SER A 310 3.40 -14.31 14.73
C SER A 310 3.43 -13.56 13.39
N MET A 311 3.53 -12.22 13.41
CA MET A 311 3.69 -11.46 12.17
C MET A 311 5.03 -11.75 11.51
N ARG A 312 5.07 -11.66 10.18
CA ARG A 312 6.32 -11.68 9.42
C ARG A 312 7.18 -10.47 9.80
N GLU A 313 8.50 -10.61 9.78
CA GLU A 313 9.42 -9.54 10.19
C GLU A 313 9.26 -8.27 9.34
N ARG A 314 9.06 -8.40 8.01
CA ARG A 314 8.78 -7.26 7.12
C ARG A 314 7.51 -6.49 7.48
N THR A 315 6.58 -7.13 8.19
CA THR A 315 5.32 -6.52 8.63
C THR A 315 5.52 -5.80 9.96
N LYS A 316 6.42 -6.28 10.82
CA LYS A 316 6.75 -5.66 12.11
C LYS A 316 7.45 -4.31 11.95
N LEU A 317 8.36 -4.22 10.97
CA LEU A 317 9.16 -3.01 10.70
C LEU A 317 8.78 -2.41 9.34
N ALA A 318 8.64 -1.08 9.27
CA ALA A 318 8.36 -0.38 8.02
C ALA A 318 9.63 -0.24 7.17
N GLY A 319 9.51 -0.43 5.85
CA GLY A 319 10.47 0.11 4.88
C GLY A 319 9.85 1.32 4.17
N LEU A 320 10.60 1.98 3.28
CA LEU A 320 10.05 3.08 2.47
C LEU A 320 9.02 2.57 1.45
N SER A 321 9.28 1.42 0.84
CA SER A 321 8.27 0.72 0.05
C SER A 321 7.67 -0.44 0.87
N GLY A 322 6.42 -0.26 1.28
CA GLY A 322 5.58 -1.33 1.82
C GLY A 322 4.55 -1.85 0.80
N GLU A 323 4.46 -1.20 -0.35
CA GLU A 323 3.37 -1.38 -1.29
C GLU A 323 3.65 -2.52 -2.28
N GLY A 324 2.66 -3.40 -2.46
CA GLY A 324 2.74 -4.49 -3.41
C GLY A 324 2.52 -4.01 -4.85
N ARG A 325 3.01 -4.78 -5.82
CA ARG A 325 2.83 -4.50 -7.26
C ARG A 325 1.37 -4.24 -7.62
N SER A 326 0.43 -4.99 -7.03
CA SER A 326 -0.99 -4.85 -7.32
C SER A 326 -1.59 -3.52 -6.90
N SER A 327 -1.22 -3.01 -5.72
CA SER A 327 -1.68 -1.71 -5.21
C SER A 327 -1.11 -0.56 -6.02
N ALA A 328 0.20 -0.58 -6.30
CA ALA A 328 0.84 0.40 -7.18
C ALA A 328 0.21 0.43 -8.58
N THR A 329 -0.04 -0.75 -9.16
CA THR A 329 -0.70 -0.87 -10.47
C THR A 329 -2.13 -0.34 -10.41
N THR A 330 -2.86 -0.63 -9.33
CA THR A 330 -4.22 -0.12 -9.13
C THR A 330 -4.25 1.40 -9.09
N LEU A 331 -3.36 2.03 -8.31
CA LEU A 331 -3.27 3.49 -8.21
C LEU A 331 -2.91 4.13 -9.55
N LEU A 332 -1.95 3.57 -10.28
CA LEU A 332 -1.57 4.08 -11.61
C LEU A 332 -2.73 4.00 -12.59
N VAL A 333 -3.42 2.85 -12.64
CA VAL A 333 -4.57 2.65 -13.52
C VAL A 333 -5.74 3.56 -13.11
N SER A 334 -6.07 3.65 -11.82
CA SER A 334 -7.18 4.49 -11.36
C SER A 334 -6.92 5.96 -11.61
N THR A 335 -5.70 6.44 -11.35
CA THR A 335 -5.32 7.84 -11.61
C THR A 335 -5.38 8.16 -13.10
N ALA A 336 -4.90 7.25 -13.96
CA ALA A 336 -4.99 7.43 -15.41
C ALA A 336 -6.45 7.49 -15.86
N LEU A 337 -7.31 6.59 -15.36
CA LEU A 337 -8.73 6.57 -15.68
C LEU A 337 -9.46 7.82 -15.14
N GLU A 338 -9.12 8.29 -13.96
CA GLU A 338 -9.66 9.54 -13.39
C GLU A 338 -9.29 10.74 -14.26
N TRP A 339 -8.02 10.87 -14.64
CA TRP A 339 -7.57 11.91 -15.56
C TRP A 339 -8.29 11.83 -16.92
N MET A 340 -8.42 10.62 -17.50
CA MET A 340 -9.17 10.42 -18.74
C MET A 340 -10.63 10.83 -18.62
N ASN A 341 -11.22 10.73 -17.43
CA ASN A 341 -12.63 11.07 -17.18
C ASN A 341 -12.84 12.47 -16.56
N GLY A 342 -11.77 13.24 -16.36
CA GLY A 342 -11.83 14.61 -15.86
C GLY A 342 -12.62 15.52 -16.80
N ALA A 343 -13.16 16.62 -16.24
CA ALA A 343 -13.95 17.60 -16.98
C ALA A 343 -13.15 18.24 -18.14
N ASP A 344 -11.84 18.43 -17.92
CA ASP A 344 -10.92 19.04 -18.88
C ASP A 344 -10.28 18.00 -19.83
N SER A 345 -10.74 16.75 -19.81
CA SER A 345 -10.18 15.71 -20.68
C SER A 345 -10.67 15.91 -22.12
N LEU A 346 -9.71 16.17 -23.02
CA LEU A 346 -9.93 16.25 -24.47
C LEU A 346 -10.21 14.88 -25.11
N LEU A 347 -10.09 13.79 -24.34
CA LEU A 347 -10.30 12.44 -24.86
C LEU A 347 -11.81 12.16 -25.03
N PRO A 348 -12.26 11.75 -26.23
CA PRO A 348 -13.63 11.29 -26.44
C PRO A 348 -13.96 10.09 -25.53
N PRO A 349 -15.19 9.99 -24.98
CA PRO A 349 -15.57 8.92 -24.05
C PRO A 349 -15.24 7.50 -24.51
N GLU A 350 -15.39 7.22 -25.80
CA GLU A 350 -15.13 5.93 -26.43
C GLU A 350 -13.64 5.53 -26.49
N LYS A 351 -12.74 6.51 -26.34
CA LYS A 351 -11.28 6.33 -26.32
C LYS A 351 -10.69 6.26 -24.91
N ARG A 352 -11.47 6.53 -23.86
CA ARG A 352 -11.04 6.50 -22.44
C ARG A 352 -10.89 5.07 -21.92
N LYS A 353 -9.93 4.34 -22.46
CA LYS A 353 -9.70 2.92 -22.21
C LYS A 353 -8.25 2.67 -21.80
N LEU A 354 -8.06 1.73 -20.89
CA LEU A 354 -6.75 1.23 -20.49
C LEU A 354 -6.73 -0.28 -20.67
N LEU A 355 -5.72 -0.79 -21.36
CA LEU A 355 -5.50 -2.22 -21.57
C LEU A 355 -4.31 -2.67 -20.74
N GLY A 356 -4.53 -3.64 -19.86
CA GLY A 356 -3.48 -4.30 -19.09
C GLY A 356 -3.16 -5.67 -19.67
N PHE A 357 -1.88 -5.92 -19.93
CA PHE A 357 -1.39 -7.22 -20.40
C PHE A 357 -0.58 -7.88 -19.28
N THR A 358 -0.79 -9.18 -19.10
CA THR A 358 -0.01 -10.03 -18.20
C THR A 358 0.13 -11.40 -18.84
N ASP A 359 1.29 -12.01 -18.65
CA ASP A 359 1.67 -13.33 -19.12
C ASP A 359 1.04 -14.46 -18.29
N ASN A 360 0.40 -14.15 -17.16
CA ASN A 360 -0.19 -15.14 -16.26
C ASN A 360 -1.67 -14.87 -16.00
N ARG A 361 -2.51 -15.87 -16.32
CA ARG A 361 -3.97 -15.82 -16.06
C ARG A 361 -4.31 -15.61 -14.59
N GLN A 362 -3.53 -16.17 -13.67
CA GLN A 362 -3.76 -16.01 -12.23
C GLN A 362 -3.49 -14.58 -11.79
N ASP A 363 -2.40 -13.98 -12.28
CA ASP A 363 -2.06 -12.58 -11.98
C ASP A 363 -3.08 -11.63 -12.61
N ALA A 364 -3.60 -11.93 -13.80
CA ALA A 364 -4.69 -11.17 -14.42
C ALA A 364 -5.94 -11.14 -13.53
N ALA A 365 -6.39 -12.32 -13.08
CA ALA A 365 -7.56 -12.45 -12.23
C ALA A 365 -7.34 -11.79 -10.86
N LEU A 366 -6.15 -11.98 -10.27
CA LEU A 366 -5.76 -11.35 -9.01
C LEU A 366 -5.76 -9.83 -9.13
N GLN A 367 -5.20 -9.27 -10.21
CA GLN A 367 -5.12 -7.84 -10.42
C GLN A 367 -6.49 -7.21 -10.66
N ALA A 368 -7.34 -7.85 -11.46
CA ALA A 368 -8.71 -7.38 -11.68
C ALA A 368 -9.54 -7.42 -10.38
N GLY A 369 -9.42 -8.50 -9.61
CA GLY A 369 -10.05 -8.61 -8.29
C GLY A 369 -9.55 -7.54 -7.32
N HIS A 370 -8.23 -7.36 -7.22
CA HIS A 370 -7.60 -6.34 -6.38
C HIS A 370 -8.06 -4.93 -6.77
N PHE A 371 -8.08 -4.61 -8.06
CA PHE A 371 -8.52 -3.30 -8.55
C PHE A 371 -9.96 -2.97 -8.12
N ASN A 372 -10.89 -3.90 -8.35
CA ASN A 372 -12.30 -3.72 -7.98
C ASN A 372 -12.48 -3.59 -6.47
N ASP A 373 -11.82 -4.44 -5.69
CA ASP A 373 -11.94 -4.45 -4.22
C ASP A 373 -11.32 -3.17 -3.62
N PHE A 374 -10.17 -2.73 -4.14
CA PHE A 374 -9.50 -1.50 -3.71
C PHE A 374 -10.34 -0.26 -3.99
N LEU A 375 -10.89 -0.13 -5.20
CA LEU A 375 -11.78 1.00 -5.53
C LEU A 375 -13.05 0.97 -4.70
N PHE A 376 -13.67 -0.20 -4.52
CA PHE A 376 -14.86 -0.33 -3.69
C PHE A 376 -14.61 0.09 -2.24
N VAL A 377 -13.55 -0.43 -1.62
CA VAL A 377 -13.18 -0.08 -0.24
C VAL A 377 -12.83 1.41 -0.14
N GLY A 378 -12.08 1.95 -1.10
CA GLY A 378 -11.74 3.38 -1.14
C GLY A 378 -12.98 4.27 -1.24
N LEU A 379 -13.90 3.96 -2.15
CA LEU A 379 -15.16 4.70 -2.33
C LEU A 379 -16.05 4.61 -1.09
N LEU A 380 -16.23 3.40 -0.54
CA LEU A 380 -17.01 3.16 0.66
C LEU A 380 -16.46 3.99 1.83
N ARG A 381 -15.15 3.88 2.10
CA ARG A 381 -14.51 4.63 3.19
C ARG A 381 -14.55 6.14 2.99
N GLY A 382 -14.31 6.60 1.76
CA GLY A 382 -14.47 8.01 1.41
C GLY A 382 -15.89 8.52 1.71
N ALA A 383 -16.91 7.71 1.43
CA ALA A 383 -18.29 8.06 1.74
C ALA A 383 -18.63 8.00 3.24
N ILE A 384 -18.08 7.04 3.99
CA ILE A 384 -18.24 7.01 5.45
C ILE A 384 -17.63 8.27 6.06
N LEU A 385 -16.39 8.60 5.68
CA LEU A 385 -15.70 9.80 6.17
C LEU A 385 -16.48 11.07 5.79
N ARG A 386 -16.91 11.19 4.54
CA ARG A 386 -17.74 12.31 4.08
C ARG A 386 -19.05 12.41 4.87
N ALA A 387 -19.74 11.30 5.11
CA ALA A 387 -21.00 11.27 5.85
C ALA A 387 -20.82 11.77 7.29
N VAL A 388 -19.70 11.42 7.94
CA VAL A 388 -19.37 11.89 9.29
C VAL A 388 -18.99 13.37 9.28
N LEU A 389 -18.19 13.82 8.31
CA LEU A 389 -17.82 15.24 8.16
C LEU A 389 -19.05 16.12 7.93
N GLU A 390 -20.00 15.68 7.10
CA GLU A 390 -21.27 16.37 6.86
C GLU A 390 -22.18 16.41 8.10
N ALA A 391 -22.02 15.47 9.03
CA ALA A 391 -22.77 15.46 10.30
C ALA A 391 -22.17 16.36 11.38
N GLY A 392 -20.92 16.81 11.21
CA GLY A 392 -20.27 17.75 12.12
C GLY A 392 -19.99 17.17 13.51
N SER A 393 -20.13 18.02 14.54
CA SER A 393 -19.79 17.68 15.94
C SER A 393 -20.67 16.60 16.56
N ASP A 394 -21.89 16.45 16.04
CA ASP A 394 -22.91 15.53 16.56
C ASP A 394 -22.60 14.08 16.16
N GLY A 395 -21.81 13.91 15.08
CA GLY A 395 -21.45 12.60 14.56
C GLY A 395 -22.64 11.86 13.95
N LEU A 396 -22.54 10.53 13.86
CA LEU A 396 -23.58 9.68 13.31
C LEU A 396 -23.99 8.61 14.32
N SER A 397 -25.29 8.45 14.50
CA SER A 397 -25.86 7.29 15.20
C SER A 397 -25.95 6.07 14.28
N GLU A 398 -26.04 4.86 14.85
CA GLU A 398 -26.07 3.62 14.05
C GLU A 398 -27.26 3.57 13.07
N TYR A 399 -28.39 4.17 13.45
CA TYR A 399 -29.61 4.23 12.63
C TYR A 399 -29.43 5.09 11.37
N GLU A 400 -28.45 5.99 11.38
CA GLU A 400 -28.19 6.89 10.26
C GLU A 400 -27.12 6.37 9.29
N PHE A 401 -26.32 5.37 9.68
CA PHE A 401 -25.19 4.86 8.90
C PHE A 401 -25.57 4.56 7.45
N GLY A 402 -26.63 3.78 7.25
CA GLY A 402 -27.06 3.36 5.91
C GLY A 402 -27.42 4.54 5.01
N LEU A 403 -28.35 5.38 5.45
CA LEU A 403 -28.90 6.47 4.64
C LEU A 403 -27.87 7.58 4.38
N ARG A 404 -27.08 7.95 5.40
CA ARG A 404 -26.07 9.00 5.29
C ARG A 404 -24.93 8.58 4.37
N VAL A 405 -24.44 7.34 4.50
CA VAL A 405 -23.40 6.81 3.60
C VAL A 405 -23.91 6.68 2.17
N SER A 406 -25.15 6.23 1.96
CA SER A 406 -25.78 6.19 0.62
C SER A 406 -25.83 7.57 -0.02
N ARG A 407 -26.21 8.59 0.75
CA ARG A 407 -26.24 9.99 0.29
C ARG A 407 -24.83 10.50 -0.06
N ALA A 408 -23.84 10.21 0.78
CA ALA A 408 -22.44 10.61 0.56
C ALA A 408 -21.84 9.97 -0.70
N LEU A 409 -22.22 8.74 -1.04
CA LEU A 409 -21.89 8.07 -2.31
C LEU A 409 -22.63 8.66 -3.52
N GLY A 410 -23.63 9.52 -3.31
CA GLY A 410 -24.51 10.01 -4.37
C GLY A 410 -25.51 8.98 -4.89
N LEU A 411 -25.67 7.85 -4.18
CA LEU A 411 -26.63 6.80 -4.50
C LEU A 411 -27.94 7.14 -3.77
N SER A 412 -28.86 7.74 -4.50
CA SER A 412 -30.17 8.15 -3.98
C SER A 412 -31.25 7.76 -4.97
N LYS A 413 -32.37 7.22 -4.47
CA LYS A 413 -33.59 6.96 -5.24
C LYS A 413 -34.07 8.16 -6.07
N ASP A 414 -33.78 9.38 -5.63
CA ASP A 414 -34.22 10.63 -6.27
C ASP A 414 -33.31 11.02 -7.45
N LYS A 415 -32.07 10.51 -7.49
CA LYS A 415 -31.08 10.79 -8.53
C LYS A 415 -31.18 9.77 -9.66
N LYS A 416 -32.16 9.95 -10.56
CA LYS A 416 -32.44 9.03 -11.68
C LYS A 416 -31.20 8.59 -12.49
N LYS A 417 -30.25 9.51 -12.73
CA LYS A 417 -29.02 9.22 -13.49
C LYS A 417 -28.11 8.19 -12.80
N THR A 418 -28.14 8.10 -11.47
CA THR A 418 -27.24 7.20 -10.73
C THR A 418 -27.83 5.81 -10.52
N LEU A 419 -29.14 5.62 -10.71
CA LEU A 419 -29.83 4.34 -10.46
C LEU A 419 -29.19 3.16 -11.21
N VAL A 420 -28.71 3.39 -12.43
CA VAL A 420 -28.05 2.35 -13.26
C VAL A 420 -26.77 1.79 -12.64
N HIS A 421 -26.12 2.54 -11.75
CA HIS A 421 -24.86 2.13 -11.12
C HIS A 421 -25.05 1.25 -9.88
N TRP A 422 -26.27 1.15 -9.33
CA TRP A 422 -26.50 0.43 -8.07
C TRP A 422 -27.77 -0.41 -8.03
N MET A 423 -28.79 -0.11 -8.84
CA MET A 423 -30.03 -0.90 -8.92
C MET A 423 -29.97 -1.95 -10.04
N LEU A 424 -30.48 -3.16 -9.79
CA LEU A 424 -30.60 -4.20 -10.82
C LEU A 424 -31.50 -3.75 -11.97
N ASP A 425 -32.68 -3.24 -11.63
CA ASP A 425 -33.64 -2.66 -12.58
C ASP A 425 -33.93 -1.20 -12.22
N PRO A 426 -33.34 -0.22 -12.93
CA PRO A 426 -33.62 1.20 -12.73
C PRO A 426 -35.04 1.65 -13.13
N ALA A 427 -35.75 0.87 -13.95
CA ALA A 427 -37.04 1.25 -14.54
C ALA A 427 -38.23 0.95 -13.62
N VAL A 428 -38.01 0.35 -12.44
CA VAL A 428 -39.05 0.03 -11.46
C VAL A 428 -39.83 1.26 -10.98
N SER A 429 -41.00 0.98 -10.40
CA SER A 429 -41.89 1.97 -9.79
C SER A 429 -41.23 2.73 -8.64
N ALA A 430 -41.85 3.83 -8.20
CA ALA A 430 -41.36 4.59 -7.04
C ALA A 430 -41.22 3.73 -5.77
N VAL A 431 -42.15 2.81 -5.54
CA VAL A 431 -42.10 1.85 -4.42
C VAL A 431 -40.89 0.93 -4.57
N GLY A 432 -40.63 0.39 -5.75
CA GLY A 432 -39.44 -0.45 -5.98
C GLY A 432 -38.13 0.30 -5.77
N ARG A 433 -38.08 1.61 -6.05
CA ARG A 433 -36.91 2.45 -5.72
C ARG A 433 -36.74 2.67 -4.22
N GLU A 434 -37.84 2.79 -3.48
CA GLU A 434 -37.82 2.85 -2.01
C GLU A 434 -37.23 1.57 -1.42
N ASP A 435 -37.75 0.42 -1.86
CA ASP A 435 -37.29 -0.89 -1.39
C ASP A 435 -35.81 -1.11 -1.70
N ALA A 436 -35.35 -0.70 -2.89
CA ALA A 436 -33.95 -0.73 -3.25
C ALA A 436 -33.10 0.19 -2.35
N GLN A 437 -33.56 1.41 -2.06
CA GLN A 437 -32.86 2.36 -1.18
C GLN A 437 -32.75 1.83 0.26
N LEU A 438 -33.80 1.18 0.76
CA LEU A 438 -33.81 0.53 2.08
C LEU A 438 -32.86 -0.66 2.10
N ALA A 439 -32.87 -1.50 1.06
CA ALA A 439 -31.94 -2.62 0.93
C ALA A 439 -30.48 -2.14 0.91
N LEU A 440 -30.18 -1.11 0.11
CA LEU A 440 -28.85 -0.50 0.05
C LEU A 440 -28.43 0.06 1.41
N GLY A 441 -29.33 0.79 2.09
CA GLY A 441 -29.07 1.36 3.41
C GLY A 441 -28.69 0.30 4.44
N ARG A 442 -29.39 -0.85 4.47
CA ARG A 442 -29.07 -1.96 5.38
C ARG A 442 -27.71 -2.58 5.09
N VAL A 443 -27.37 -2.77 3.81
CA VAL A 443 -26.03 -3.26 3.43
C VAL A 443 -24.96 -2.25 3.86
N LEU A 444 -25.14 -0.96 3.58
CA LEU A 444 -24.15 0.07 3.94
C LEU A 444 -23.99 0.21 5.46
N ALA A 445 -25.07 0.15 6.24
CA ALA A 445 -25.00 0.16 7.71
C ALA A 445 -24.14 -1.01 8.23
N HIS A 446 -24.37 -2.21 7.71
CA HIS A 446 -23.52 -3.37 7.99
C HIS A 446 -22.05 -3.11 7.64
N ARG A 447 -21.78 -2.55 6.45
CA ARG A 447 -20.40 -2.27 6.00
C ARG A 447 -19.68 -1.24 6.88
N VAL A 448 -20.38 -0.25 7.43
CA VAL A 448 -19.80 0.71 8.40
C VAL A 448 -19.30 -0.05 9.64
N TRP A 449 -20.12 -0.94 10.20
CA TRP A 449 -19.69 -1.78 11.33
C TRP A 449 -18.49 -2.65 11.00
N ILE A 450 -18.48 -3.26 9.80
CA ILE A 450 -17.33 -4.07 9.36
C ILE A 450 -16.07 -3.22 9.22
N ASP A 451 -16.17 -1.97 8.77
CA ASP A 451 -15.01 -1.09 8.67
C ASP A 451 -14.45 -0.71 10.05
N LEU A 452 -15.28 -0.49 11.06
CA LEU A 452 -14.83 -0.17 12.43
C LEU A 452 -14.02 -1.28 13.12
N ARG A 453 -14.04 -2.49 12.56
CA ARG A 453 -13.23 -3.60 13.07
C ARG A 453 -11.76 -3.30 12.98
N ARG A 454 -10.99 -3.92 13.87
CA ARG A 454 -9.55 -3.94 13.71
C ARG A 454 -9.16 -4.85 12.55
N GLY A 455 -8.46 -4.29 11.57
CA GLY A 455 -7.87 -5.04 10.48
C GLY A 455 -6.64 -5.83 10.94
N TRP A 456 -6.34 -6.94 10.25
CA TRP A 456 -5.01 -7.54 10.32
C TRP A 456 -4.08 -7.01 9.20
N ARG A 457 -4.68 -6.39 8.17
CA ARG A 457 -3.98 -5.88 6.99
C ARG A 457 -3.47 -4.47 7.25
N LEU A 458 -2.16 -4.39 7.45
CA LEU A 458 -1.47 -3.14 7.73
C LEU A 458 -1.48 -2.13 6.57
N ALA A 459 -1.60 -2.60 5.33
CA ALA A 459 -1.68 -1.75 4.14
C ALA A 459 -3.11 -1.21 3.87
N ASN A 460 -4.10 -1.65 4.64
CA ASN A 460 -5.48 -1.18 4.50
C ASN A 460 -6.20 -1.12 5.87
N PRO A 461 -5.64 -0.36 6.84
CA PRO A 461 -6.23 -0.19 8.17
C PRO A 461 -7.62 0.44 8.09
N SER A 462 -8.47 0.24 9.09
CA SER A 462 -9.77 0.91 9.14
C SER A 462 -9.67 2.42 9.27
N LEU A 463 -10.76 3.14 8.99
CA LEU A 463 -10.81 4.58 9.22
C LEU A 463 -10.56 4.96 10.70
N ALA A 464 -10.98 4.09 11.63
CA ALA A 464 -10.70 4.24 13.05
C ALA A 464 -9.21 4.01 13.37
N GLU A 465 -8.57 3.00 12.78
CA GLU A 465 -7.13 2.76 12.94
C GLU A 465 -6.27 3.89 12.34
N LEU A 466 -6.76 4.53 11.28
CA LEU A 466 -6.14 5.72 10.67
C LEU A 466 -6.40 7.02 11.46
N GLN A 467 -7.20 6.97 12.53
CA GLN A 467 -7.66 8.14 13.28
C GLN A 467 -8.41 9.17 12.43
N LEU A 468 -8.93 8.76 11.27
CA LEU A 468 -9.81 9.59 10.43
C LEU A 468 -11.25 9.59 10.98
N LEU A 469 -11.60 8.60 11.80
CA LEU A 469 -12.84 8.53 12.54
C LEU A 469 -12.56 8.24 14.02
N ARG A 470 -13.31 8.88 14.91
CA ARG A 470 -13.35 8.58 16.34
C ARG A 470 -14.75 8.15 16.73
N VAL A 471 -14.85 7.07 17.49
CA VAL A 471 -16.11 6.61 18.08
C VAL A 471 -16.23 7.19 19.47
N ARG A 472 -17.37 7.79 19.78
CA ARG A 472 -17.70 8.29 21.12
C ARG A 472 -18.67 7.31 21.76
N PHE A 473 -18.36 6.89 22.98
CA PHE A 473 -19.27 6.07 23.78
C PHE A 473 -20.11 7.00 24.65
N VAL A 474 -21.42 7.02 24.39
CA VAL A 474 -22.37 7.85 25.15
C VAL A 474 -22.42 7.36 26.60
N GLY A 475 -22.35 8.28 27.56
CA GLY A 475 -22.36 7.97 29.00
C GLY A 475 -21.03 7.47 29.57
N LEU A 476 -19.94 7.51 28.80
CA LEU A 476 -18.63 7.06 29.27
C LEU A 476 -18.08 7.93 30.43
N ASP A 477 -18.30 9.24 30.37
CA ASP A 477 -17.84 10.16 31.41
C ASP A 477 -18.58 9.90 32.73
N ASP A 478 -19.90 9.68 32.67
CA ASP A 478 -20.71 9.33 33.83
C ASP A 478 -20.27 7.97 34.43
N ALA A 479 -19.98 6.98 33.58
CA ALA A 479 -19.46 5.68 34.03
C ALA A 479 -18.06 5.77 34.65
N ALA A 480 -17.21 6.68 34.16
CA ALA A 480 -15.89 6.91 34.73
C ALA A 480 -15.96 7.61 36.10
N ALA A 481 -16.97 8.46 36.31
CA ALA A 481 -17.20 9.17 37.57
C ALA A 481 -17.79 8.27 38.67
N ASP A 482 -18.41 7.13 38.34
CA ASP A 482 -18.93 6.15 39.29
C ASP A 482 -17.81 5.35 39.98
N THR A 483 -17.17 6.00 40.96
CA THR A 483 -16.06 5.42 41.74
C THR A 483 -16.49 4.19 42.53
N ASP A 484 -17.73 4.11 43.01
CA ASP A 484 -18.19 3.01 43.85
C ASP A 484 -18.25 1.70 43.06
N THR A 485 -18.83 1.73 41.85
CA THR A 485 -18.84 0.58 40.94
C THR A 485 -17.43 0.18 40.51
N ILE A 486 -16.57 1.15 40.21
CA ILE A 486 -15.16 0.89 39.82
C ILE A 486 -14.38 0.29 40.98
N LEU A 487 -14.54 0.80 42.21
CA LEU A 487 -13.89 0.28 43.40
C LEU A 487 -14.29 -1.18 43.69
N ALA A 488 -15.58 -1.50 43.49
CA ALA A 488 -16.09 -2.86 43.66
C ALA A 488 -15.49 -3.84 42.64
N ALA A 489 -15.23 -3.40 41.41
CA ALA A 489 -14.65 -4.22 40.34
C ALA A 489 -13.12 -4.29 40.41
N ILE A 490 -12.43 -3.14 40.39
CA ILE A 490 -10.97 -3.01 40.33
C ILE A 490 -10.51 -1.94 41.33
N PRO A 491 -10.15 -2.33 42.57
CA PRO A 491 -9.78 -1.36 43.60
C PRO A 491 -8.64 -0.41 43.21
N GLY A 492 -7.60 -0.92 42.54
CA GLY A 492 -6.46 -0.11 42.11
C GLY A 492 -6.75 0.91 41.00
N LEU A 493 -7.93 0.82 40.37
CA LEU A 493 -8.40 1.79 39.38
C LEU A 493 -9.22 2.91 40.02
N ALA A 494 -9.84 2.70 41.19
CA ALA A 494 -10.63 3.71 41.88
C ALA A 494 -9.78 4.88 42.39
N ASP A 495 -8.52 4.62 42.76
CA ASP A 495 -7.57 5.64 43.22
C ASP A 495 -7.02 6.53 42.09
N LYS A 496 -7.38 6.25 40.84
CA LYS A 496 -6.93 6.99 39.65
C LYS A 496 -7.87 8.15 39.32
N SER A 497 -7.33 9.13 38.60
CA SER A 497 -8.11 10.28 38.12
C SER A 497 -9.25 9.86 37.17
N ASP A 498 -10.29 10.68 37.07
CA ASP A 498 -11.44 10.46 36.18
C ASP A 498 -10.97 10.20 34.73
N ASP A 499 -9.97 10.94 34.26
CA ASP A 499 -9.40 10.77 32.93
C ASP A 499 -8.68 9.43 32.74
N GLU A 500 -7.95 8.96 33.75
CA GLU A 500 -7.32 7.63 33.70
C GLU A 500 -8.37 6.51 33.70
N ARG A 501 -9.40 6.63 34.56
CA ARG A 501 -10.53 5.70 34.61
C ARG A 501 -11.27 5.64 33.28
N ARG A 502 -11.60 6.81 32.73
CA ARG A 502 -12.19 6.98 31.40
C ARG A 502 -11.33 6.31 30.32
N GLY A 503 -10.01 6.51 30.35
CA GLY A 503 -9.08 5.90 29.40
C GLY A 503 -9.06 4.36 29.44
N VAL A 504 -9.17 3.75 30.63
CA VAL A 504 -9.28 2.29 30.77
C VAL A 504 -10.61 1.78 30.20
N LEU A 505 -11.73 2.41 30.56
CA LEU A 505 -13.06 2.06 30.04
C LEU A 505 -13.13 2.21 28.51
N GLU A 506 -12.60 3.31 27.97
CA GLU A 506 -12.50 3.55 26.53
C GLU A 506 -11.70 2.45 25.83
N THR A 507 -10.60 1.98 26.45
CA THR A 507 -9.77 0.88 25.94
C THR A 507 -10.57 -0.43 25.87
N ILE A 508 -11.36 -0.73 26.90
CA ILE A 508 -12.20 -1.94 26.94
C ILE A 508 -13.31 -1.86 25.87
N LEU A 509 -14.07 -0.76 25.84
CA LEU A 509 -15.17 -0.60 24.88
C LEU A 509 -14.68 -0.57 23.43
N THR A 510 -13.54 0.08 23.18
CA THR A 510 -12.87 0.06 21.87
C THR A 510 -12.44 -1.36 21.49
N PHE A 511 -11.95 -2.15 22.45
CA PHE A 511 -11.59 -3.55 22.20
C PHE A 511 -12.81 -4.38 21.80
N LEU A 512 -13.94 -4.22 22.49
CA LEU A 512 -15.21 -4.89 22.18
C LEU A 512 -15.71 -4.49 20.79
N LEU A 513 -15.76 -3.19 20.51
CA LEU A 513 -16.15 -2.62 19.21
C LEU A 513 -15.30 -3.19 18.07
N GLN A 514 -13.98 -3.13 18.21
CA GLN A 514 -13.04 -3.63 17.21
C GLN A 514 -13.18 -5.14 16.94
N GLY A 515 -13.70 -5.89 17.92
CA GLY A 515 -14.02 -7.29 17.81
C GLY A 515 -15.45 -7.58 17.32
N LEU A 516 -16.31 -6.57 17.13
CA LEU A 516 -17.76 -6.70 16.92
C LEU A 516 -18.51 -7.38 18.07
N ALA A 517 -18.01 -7.29 19.30
CA ALA A 517 -18.76 -7.70 20.48
C ALA A 517 -19.75 -6.59 20.87
N VAL A 518 -20.68 -6.32 19.96
CA VAL A 518 -21.67 -5.24 20.05
C VAL A 518 -23.04 -5.81 19.66
N ASN A 519 -24.07 -5.44 20.42
CA ASN A 519 -25.44 -5.79 20.11
C ASN A 519 -26.01 -4.76 19.11
N SER A 520 -26.08 -5.13 17.83
CA SER A 520 -26.68 -4.30 16.78
C SER A 520 -27.38 -5.20 15.76
N GLU A 521 -28.56 -4.77 15.29
CA GLU A 521 -29.31 -5.47 14.24
C GLU A 521 -28.47 -5.63 12.96
N SER A 522 -27.60 -4.66 12.66
CA SER A 522 -26.70 -4.68 11.50
C SER A 522 -25.60 -5.74 11.58
N LEU A 523 -25.46 -6.43 12.72
CA LEU A 523 -24.50 -7.50 12.97
C LEU A 523 -25.20 -8.82 13.32
N ASP A 524 -26.53 -8.83 13.46
CA ASP A 524 -27.28 -10.04 13.71
C ASP A 524 -27.30 -10.94 12.47
N ARG A 525 -26.87 -12.20 12.61
CA ARG A 525 -26.74 -13.13 11.49
C ARG A 525 -28.07 -13.44 10.82
N THR A 526 -29.12 -13.65 11.62
CA THR A 526 -30.44 -13.99 11.10
C THR A 526 -31.03 -12.82 10.32
N VAL A 527 -30.82 -11.60 10.79
CA VAL A 527 -31.21 -10.39 10.05
C VAL A 527 -30.39 -10.23 8.78
N LEU A 528 -29.07 -10.44 8.87
CA LEU A 528 -28.15 -10.30 7.74
C LEU A 528 -28.44 -11.29 6.60
N ASP A 529 -28.88 -12.51 6.90
CA ASP A 529 -29.31 -13.46 5.86
C ASP A 529 -30.48 -12.90 5.03
N GLY A 530 -31.46 -12.30 5.72
CA GLY A 530 -32.59 -11.62 5.08
C GLY A 530 -32.19 -10.34 4.33
N VAL A 531 -31.19 -9.60 4.82
CA VAL A 531 -30.60 -8.45 4.12
C VAL A 531 -29.88 -8.91 2.85
N ALA A 532 -29.09 -9.98 2.93
CA ALA A 532 -28.36 -10.53 1.81
C ALA A 532 -29.30 -11.00 0.70
N GLN A 533 -30.33 -11.78 1.05
CA GLN A 533 -31.33 -12.25 0.09
C GLN A 533 -32.05 -11.08 -0.60
N ARG A 534 -32.52 -10.08 0.15
CA ARG A 534 -33.18 -8.90 -0.43
C ARG A 534 -32.24 -8.08 -1.30
N SER A 535 -31.01 -7.87 -0.85
CA SER A 535 -30.03 -7.07 -1.61
C SER A 535 -29.80 -7.62 -3.02
N ARG A 536 -29.80 -8.94 -3.20
CA ARG A 536 -29.63 -9.61 -4.51
C ARG A 536 -30.83 -9.46 -5.45
N GLY A 537 -32.00 -9.12 -4.92
CA GLY A 537 -33.19 -8.84 -5.73
C GLY A 537 -33.23 -7.40 -6.27
N PHE A 538 -32.56 -6.47 -5.59
CA PHE A 538 -32.66 -5.04 -5.92
C PHE A 538 -31.35 -4.38 -6.37
N LEU A 539 -30.20 -4.89 -5.92
CA LEU A 539 -28.90 -4.20 -6.03
C LEU A 539 -27.94 -4.93 -6.98
N ARG A 540 -27.15 -4.15 -7.72
CA ARG A 540 -26.04 -4.65 -8.55
C ARG A 540 -24.77 -4.83 -7.73
N ALA A 541 -23.83 -5.62 -8.23
CA ALA A 541 -22.46 -5.61 -7.71
C ALA A 541 -21.84 -4.21 -7.88
N PRO A 542 -21.00 -3.74 -6.94
CA PRO A 542 -20.58 -4.40 -5.69
C PRO A 542 -21.49 -4.12 -4.48
N TRP A 543 -22.68 -3.54 -4.67
CA TRP A 543 -23.56 -3.08 -3.59
C TRP A 543 -24.45 -4.16 -2.97
N ALA A 544 -24.70 -5.26 -3.68
CA ALA A 544 -25.34 -6.45 -3.12
C ALA A 544 -24.36 -7.30 -2.31
N ILE A 545 -24.88 -8.04 -1.32
CA ILE A 545 -24.09 -9.08 -0.63
C ILE A 545 -24.03 -10.32 -1.53
N ASP A 546 -22.84 -10.69 -1.98
CA ASP A 546 -22.66 -11.81 -2.92
C ASP A 546 -23.08 -13.16 -2.27
N PRO A 547 -23.63 -14.13 -3.02
CA PRO A 547 -23.93 -15.48 -2.51
C PRO A 547 -22.74 -16.20 -1.87
N LYS A 548 -21.53 -15.94 -2.35
CA LYS A 548 -20.28 -16.54 -1.84
C LYS A 548 -19.64 -15.71 -0.73
N GLU A 549 -20.18 -14.53 -0.44
CA GLU A 549 -19.64 -13.67 0.59
C GLU A 549 -19.90 -14.25 1.98
N GLN A 550 -18.85 -14.36 2.79
CA GLN A 550 -18.94 -14.74 4.19
C GLN A 550 -19.26 -13.50 5.04
N VAL A 551 -20.55 -13.24 5.25
CA VAL A 551 -21.00 -12.10 6.07
C VAL A 551 -20.58 -12.30 7.53
N ARG A 552 -19.97 -11.28 8.12
CA ARG A 552 -19.49 -11.33 9.50
C ARG A 552 -20.54 -10.77 10.45
N GLY A 553 -21.00 -11.57 11.40
CA GLY A 553 -21.92 -11.11 12.43
C GLY A 553 -21.22 -10.54 13.66
N ASN A 554 -22.02 -10.30 14.69
CA ASN A 554 -21.57 -10.05 16.05
C ASN A 554 -20.66 -11.19 16.56
N THR A 555 -19.79 -10.84 17.51
CA THR A 555 -18.98 -11.82 18.23
C THR A 555 -19.39 -11.88 19.69
N THR A 556 -19.19 -13.04 20.28
CA THR A 556 -19.37 -13.26 21.71
C THR A 556 -18.06 -12.99 22.42
N PHE A 557 -18.07 -12.02 23.33
CA PHE A 557 -16.94 -11.78 24.23
C PHE A 557 -16.87 -12.86 25.30
N LEU A 558 -15.73 -13.54 25.40
CA LEU A 558 -15.51 -14.62 26.34
C LEU A 558 -14.21 -14.39 27.12
N LEU A 559 -14.32 -14.32 28.44
CA LEU A 559 -13.16 -14.29 29.35
C LEU A 559 -12.47 -15.66 29.36
N GLN A 560 -13.26 -16.73 29.47
CA GLN A 560 -12.81 -18.12 29.40
C GLN A 560 -13.23 -18.76 28.07
N ALA A 561 -12.47 -18.47 27.01
CA ALA A 561 -12.73 -19.05 25.70
C ALA A 561 -12.06 -20.43 25.54
N PRO A 562 -12.70 -21.42 24.88
CA PRO A 562 -12.13 -22.75 24.68
C PRO A 562 -10.79 -22.71 23.92
N GLY A 563 -9.91 -23.66 24.17
CA GLY A 563 -8.61 -23.77 23.46
C GLY A 563 -8.79 -23.83 21.94
N LYS A 564 -7.80 -23.35 21.18
CA LYS A 564 -7.86 -23.34 19.70
C LYS A 564 -7.97 -24.73 19.08
N GLU A 565 -7.57 -25.77 19.82
CA GLU A 565 -7.72 -27.17 19.41
C GLU A 565 -9.17 -27.67 19.46
N TYR A 566 -10.06 -26.97 20.18
CA TYR A 566 -11.47 -27.34 20.34
C TYR A 566 -12.44 -26.46 19.54
N VAL A 567 -11.94 -25.40 18.88
CA VAL A 567 -12.76 -24.41 18.17
C VAL A 567 -12.43 -24.45 16.68
N GLY A 568 -13.43 -24.70 15.84
CA GLY A 568 -13.25 -24.67 14.40
C GLY A 568 -12.93 -23.26 13.88
N LEU A 569 -12.30 -23.15 12.69
CA LEU A 569 -11.96 -21.85 12.09
C LEU A 569 -13.16 -20.92 11.88
N ARG A 570 -14.37 -21.47 11.69
CA ARG A 570 -15.62 -20.68 11.56
C ARG A 570 -16.12 -20.15 12.91
N GLU A 571 -16.03 -20.96 13.95
CA GLU A 571 -16.41 -20.60 15.31
C GLU A 571 -15.42 -19.60 15.90
N GLU A 572 -14.13 -19.72 15.59
CA GLU A 572 -13.13 -18.74 16.04
C GLU A 572 -13.45 -17.32 15.55
N GLN A 573 -14.17 -17.17 14.43
CA GLN A 573 -14.60 -15.87 13.92
C GLN A 573 -15.78 -15.27 14.67
N THR A 574 -16.47 -16.04 15.52
CA THR A 574 -17.58 -15.57 16.37
C THR A 574 -17.15 -15.27 17.79
N LEU A 575 -15.88 -15.46 18.12
CA LEU A 575 -15.39 -15.30 19.49
C LEU A 575 -14.43 -14.12 19.59
N LEU A 576 -14.63 -13.28 20.61
CA LEU A 576 -13.69 -12.27 21.04
C LEU A 576 -13.11 -12.67 22.40
N ARG A 577 -11.84 -13.06 22.41
CA ARG A 577 -11.17 -13.58 23.62
C ARG A 577 -10.71 -12.44 24.52
N GLY A 578 -11.18 -12.44 25.77
CA GLY A 578 -10.96 -11.38 26.75
C GLY A 578 -10.04 -11.71 27.92
N GLY A 579 -9.69 -12.97 28.17
CA GLY A 579 -8.92 -13.37 29.36
C GLY A 579 -7.52 -12.75 29.50
N VAL A 580 -6.82 -13.01 30.61
CA VAL A 580 -5.53 -12.35 30.98
C VAL A 580 -4.47 -12.38 29.88
N SER A 581 -4.36 -13.49 29.15
CA SER A 581 -3.37 -13.65 28.07
C SER A 581 -3.80 -13.04 26.74
N SER A 582 -5.04 -12.55 26.64
CA SER A 582 -5.58 -11.90 25.46
C SER A 582 -4.89 -10.57 25.15
N ARG A 583 -5.24 -9.95 24.03
CA ARG A 583 -4.77 -8.59 23.73
C ARG A 583 -5.33 -7.59 24.74
N LEU A 584 -6.60 -7.72 25.14
CA LEU A 584 -7.20 -6.84 26.14
C LEU A 584 -6.46 -6.96 27.47
N GLY A 585 -6.28 -8.19 27.96
CA GLY A 585 -5.55 -8.45 29.20
C GLY A 585 -4.14 -7.87 29.18
N ARG A 586 -3.39 -8.01 28.08
CA ARG A 586 -2.06 -7.38 27.93
C ARG A 586 -2.07 -5.86 27.85
N LEU A 587 -3.20 -5.24 27.50
CA LEU A 587 -3.33 -3.77 27.46
C LEU A 587 -3.67 -3.21 28.83
N ILE A 588 -4.62 -3.82 29.55
CA ILE A 588 -5.16 -3.25 30.80
C ILE A 588 -4.59 -3.88 32.07
N ASN A 589 -4.17 -5.16 32.06
CA ASN A 589 -3.64 -5.85 33.24
C ASN A 589 -2.15 -5.51 33.46
N ARG A 590 -1.92 -4.24 33.77
CA ARG A 590 -0.60 -3.65 34.00
C ARG A 590 -0.65 -2.79 35.25
N GLN A 591 0.43 -2.81 36.01
CA GLN A 591 0.53 -2.00 37.21
C GLN A 591 0.44 -0.50 36.87
N SER A 592 1.01 -0.10 35.74
CA SER A 592 0.92 1.27 35.22
C SER A 592 -0.52 1.71 34.86
N VAL A 593 -1.42 0.76 34.53
CA VAL A 593 -2.75 1.06 34.00
C VAL A 593 -3.84 0.94 35.07
N ILE A 594 -3.89 -0.16 35.82
CA ILE A 594 -4.92 -0.42 36.84
C ILE A 594 -4.35 -0.45 38.28
N GLY A 595 -3.12 0.05 38.48
CA GLY A 595 -2.47 0.13 39.80
C GLY A 595 -1.91 -1.20 40.32
N MET A 596 -2.29 -2.33 39.72
CA MET A 596 -1.84 -3.68 40.12
C MET A 596 -1.80 -4.65 38.94
N ARG A 597 -1.25 -5.85 39.17
CA ARG A 597 -1.29 -6.95 38.19
C ARG A 597 -2.14 -8.08 38.77
N LEU A 598 -3.34 -8.24 38.21
CA LEU A 598 -4.30 -9.26 38.63
C LEU A 598 -3.85 -10.65 38.16
N LYS A 599 -4.03 -11.67 39.02
CA LYS A 599 -3.93 -13.07 38.62
C LYS A 599 -5.09 -13.45 37.70
N ARG A 600 -5.04 -14.66 37.15
CA ARG A 600 -6.06 -15.13 36.20
C ARG A 600 -7.48 -15.04 36.74
N ASP A 601 -7.74 -15.65 37.90
CA ASP A 601 -9.09 -15.73 38.45
C ASP A 601 -9.59 -14.36 38.95
N GLU A 602 -8.67 -13.53 39.46
CA GLU A 602 -8.93 -12.14 39.88
C GLU A 602 -9.32 -11.28 38.67
N PHE A 603 -8.60 -11.39 37.55
CA PHE A 603 -8.90 -10.65 36.33
C PHE A 603 -10.17 -11.14 35.62
N GLU A 604 -10.52 -12.41 35.74
CA GLU A 604 -11.75 -12.93 35.15
C GLU A 604 -12.99 -12.57 36.00
N SER A 605 -12.79 -12.26 37.29
CA SER A 605 -13.86 -11.81 38.20
C SER A 605 -14.09 -10.30 38.15
N ALA A 606 -13.01 -9.53 37.94
CA ALA A 606 -13.03 -8.08 37.75
C ALA A 606 -13.40 -7.69 36.32
#